data_AF-A0A838W6B4-F1
#
_entry.id   AF-A0A838W6B4-F1
#
_cell.length_a   1.000
_cell.length_b   1.000
_cell.length_c   1.000
_cell.angle_alpha   90.00
_cell.angle_beta   90.00
_cell.angle_gamma   90.00
#
_symmetry.space_group_name_H-M   'P 1'
#
loop_
_entity.id
_entity.type
_entity.pdbx_description
1 polymer ?
#
loop_
_entity_poly.entity_id
_entity_poly.type
_entity_poly.pdbx_seq_one_letter_code
_entity_poly.pdbx_strand_id
1 'polypeptide(L)'
;MINLKKIVIPGIVIGLIGGTIIFILAFSYYPEKHVNINLNGNCYEFLDNAYENYKVLQLEKEKEIKELQIQAIGDPKNIVPITFSGSDRDTNDFINTNNINITYKKPLDNSSTIIDKTILKGTITNGALKKLVNNSSNNTEYFSKTVLFSLGIQSNSHITSEESLQISKNIDQFIKNGIKKIIDNNDGVKKAECRSKIVYEGT
;
A
#
# COMPACT_ATOMS: atom_id res chain seq x y z
N MET A 1 -39.64 47.44 -18.30
CA MET A 1 -38.29 46.89 -18.05
C MET A 1 -38.39 45.88 -16.93
N ILE A 2 -38.27 44.58 -17.23
CA ILE A 2 -38.25 43.54 -16.19
C ILE A 2 -36.96 43.74 -15.39
N ASN A 3 -37.08 43.88 -14.07
CA ASN A 3 -35.93 44.10 -13.20
C ASN A 3 -35.11 42.80 -13.16
N LEU A 4 -34.04 42.73 -13.98
CA LEU A 4 -33.20 41.54 -14.14
C LEU A 4 -32.77 40.95 -12.78
N LYS A 5 -32.55 41.79 -11.76
CA LYS A 5 -32.18 41.34 -10.41
C LYS A 5 -33.23 40.44 -9.75
N LYS A 6 -34.53 40.63 -10.04
CA LYS A 6 -35.62 39.78 -9.50
C LYS A 6 -35.69 38.38 -10.12
N ILE A 7 -35.03 38.15 -11.26
CA ILE A 7 -35.02 36.85 -11.95
C ILE A 7 -33.66 36.15 -11.75
N VAL A 8 -32.57 36.91 -11.87
CA VAL A 8 -31.21 36.37 -11.79
C VAL A 8 -30.89 35.86 -10.38
N ILE A 9 -31.29 36.59 -9.32
CA ILE A 9 -30.96 36.20 -7.94
C ILE A 9 -31.65 34.88 -7.55
N PRO A 10 -32.96 34.67 -7.77
CA PRO A 10 -33.58 33.37 -7.52
C PRO A 10 -33.00 32.25 -8.38
N GLY A 11 -32.66 32.53 -9.64
CA GLY A 11 -32.04 31.55 -10.54
C GLY A 11 -30.68 31.04 -10.03
N ILE A 12 -29.83 31.94 -9.51
CA ILE A 12 -28.54 31.58 -8.90
C ILE A 12 -28.77 30.74 -7.63
N VAL A 13 -29.73 31.09 -6.78
CA VAL A 13 -30.04 30.35 -5.56
C VAL A 13 -30.53 28.93 -5.88
N ILE A 14 -31.44 28.78 -6.84
CA ILE A 14 -31.92 27.47 -7.29
C ILE A 14 -30.79 26.64 -7.91
N GLY A 15 -29.94 27.28 -8.72
CA GLY A 15 -28.77 26.63 -9.32
C GLY A 15 -27.77 26.12 -8.29
N LEU A 16 -27.49 26.92 -7.24
CA LEU A 16 -26.62 26.51 -6.14
C LEU A 16 -27.23 25.37 -5.33
N ILE A 17 -28.49 25.47 -4.90
CA ILE A 17 -29.14 24.43 -4.10
C ILE A 17 -29.25 23.13 -4.91
N GLY A 18 -29.74 23.21 -6.15
CA GLY A 18 -29.88 22.06 -7.03
C GLY A 18 -28.53 21.42 -7.37
N GLY A 19 -27.53 22.23 -7.68
CA GLY A 19 -26.16 21.76 -7.94
C GLY A 19 -25.54 21.05 -6.74
N THR A 20 -25.73 21.58 -5.53
CA THR A 20 -25.19 20.98 -4.30
C THR A 20 -25.87 19.64 -3.99
N ILE A 21 -27.19 19.54 -4.16
CA ILE A 21 -27.94 18.29 -3.94
C ILE A 21 -27.50 17.21 -4.94
N ILE A 22 -27.41 17.55 -6.22
CA ILE A 22 -26.97 16.61 -7.27
C ILE A 22 -25.53 16.17 -7.02
N PHE A 23 -24.65 17.10 -6.61
CA PHE A 23 -23.26 16.79 -6.28
C PHE A 23 -23.16 15.82 -5.10
N ILE A 24 -23.93 16.03 -4.02
CA ILE A 24 -23.97 15.12 -2.87
C ILE A 24 -24.49 13.74 -3.29
N LEU A 25 -25.57 13.68 -4.09
CA LEU A 25 -26.09 12.42 -4.59
C LEU A 25 -25.07 11.67 -5.46
N ALA A 26 -24.38 12.39 -6.36
CA ALA A 26 -23.33 11.82 -7.19
C ALA A 26 -22.12 11.33 -6.37
N PHE A 27 -21.74 12.06 -5.32
CA PHE A 27 -20.67 11.64 -4.40
C PHE A 27 -21.08 10.44 -3.55
N SER A 28 -22.32 10.38 -3.08
CA SER A 28 -22.84 9.21 -2.34
C SER A 28 -23.01 7.97 -3.22
N TYR A 29 -23.11 8.14 -4.54
CA TYR A 29 -23.11 7.02 -5.50
C TYR A 29 -21.70 6.54 -5.85
N TYR A 30 -20.65 7.28 -5.48
CA TYR A 30 -19.29 6.80 -5.67
C TYR A 30 -19.12 5.54 -4.82
N PRO A 31 -18.76 4.39 -5.42
CA PRO A 31 -18.73 3.13 -4.68
C PRO A 31 -17.78 3.27 -3.50
N GLU A 32 -18.30 3.03 -2.29
CA GLU A 32 -17.48 2.90 -1.09
C GLU A 32 -16.36 1.92 -1.41
N LYS A 33 -15.12 2.32 -1.14
CA LYS A 33 -14.00 1.40 -1.36
C LYS A 33 -14.08 0.32 -0.31
N HIS A 34 -14.35 -0.89 -0.76
CA HIS A 34 -14.48 -2.05 0.09
C HIS A 34 -13.52 -3.16 -0.34
N VAL A 35 -13.26 -4.10 0.54
CA VAL A 35 -12.50 -5.30 0.22
C VAL A 35 -13.24 -6.53 0.73
N ASN A 36 -13.34 -7.56 -0.13
CA ASN A 36 -13.86 -8.86 0.26
C ASN A 36 -12.70 -9.72 0.77
N ILE A 37 -12.85 -10.29 1.96
CA ILE A 37 -11.83 -11.11 2.62
C ILE A 37 -12.44 -12.47 2.93
N ASN A 38 -11.75 -13.53 2.51
CA ASN A 38 -12.07 -14.89 2.91
C ASN A 38 -11.08 -15.33 4.01
N LEU A 39 -11.61 -15.62 5.20
CA LEU A 39 -10.87 -16.17 6.32
C LEU A 39 -11.46 -17.53 6.69
N ASN A 40 -10.70 -18.61 6.44
CA ASN A 40 -11.11 -19.99 6.73
C ASN A 40 -12.49 -20.36 6.15
N GLY A 41 -12.78 -19.92 4.92
CA GLY A 41 -14.06 -20.18 4.25
C GLY A 41 -15.20 -19.25 4.66
N ASN A 42 -15.00 -18.37 5.66
CA ASN A 42 -15.95 -17.34 6.03
C ASN A 42 -15.60 -16.03 5.34
N CYS A 43 -16.60 -15.40 4.73
CA CYS A 43 -16.38 -14.24 3.88
C CYS A 43 -17.00 -12.97 4.46
N TYR A 44 -16.17 -11.93 4.44
CA TYR A 44 -16.45 -10.64 5.02
C TYR A 44 -16.18 -9.55 3.98
N GLU A 45 -16.97 -8.50 4.05
CA GLU A 45 -16.76 -7.26 3.34
C GLU A 45 -16.37 -6.21 4.37
N PHE A 46 -15.18 -5.64 4.18
CA PHE A 46 -14.68 -4.54 4.99
C PHE A 46 -15.05 -3.23 4.30
N LEU A 47 -15.82 -2.44 5.01
CA LEU A 47 -16.33 -1.10 4.67
C LEU A 47 -15.67 -0.08 5.61
N ASP A 48 -15.64 1.18 5.21
CA ASP A 48 -15.26 2.32 6.06
C ASP A 48 -14.05 2.06 6.95
N ASN A 49 -14.24 2.04 8.28
CA ASN A 49 -13.18 1.88 9.26
C ASN A 49 -12.47 0.52 9.16
N ALA A 50 -13.19 -0.57 8.87
CA ALA A 50 -12.56 -1.88 8.63
C ALA A 50 -11.65 -1.85 7.40
N TYR A 51 -12.06 -1.13 6.34
CA TYR A 51 -11.23 -0.97 5.15
C TYR A 51 -9.98 -0.12 5.43
N GLU A 52 -10.11 0.96 6.18
CA GLU A 52 -8.96 1.77 6.63
C GLU A 52 -7.98 0.94 7.48
N ASN A 53 -8.50 0.19 8.47
CA ASN A 53 -7.70 -0.70 9.30
C ASN A 53 -7.02 -1.79 8.47
N TYR A 54 -7.67 -2.32 7.44
CA TYR A 54 -7.06 -3.27 6.53
C TYR A 54 -5.89 -2.67 5.73
N LYS A 55 -6.01 -1.43 5.25
CA LYS A 55 -4.90 -0.74 4.57
C LYS A 55 -3.71 -0.52 5.51
N VAL A 56 -3.97 -0.17 6.77
CA VAL A 56 -2.93 -0.07 7.80
C VAL A 56 -2.28 -1.42 8.03
N LEU A 57 -3.07 -2.50 8.16
CA LEU A 57 -2.54 -3.85 8.33
C LEU A 57 -1.65 -4.29 7.16
N GLN A 58 -1.99 -3.92 5.92
CA GLN A 58 -1.14 -4.21 4.76
C GLN A 58 0.20 -3.45 4.80
N LEU A 59 0.20 -2.21 5.27
CA LEU A 59 1.43 -1.43 5.48
C LEU A 59 2.30 -2.07 6.57
N GLU A 60 1.69 -2.44 7.70
CA GLU A 60 2.39 -3.10 8.81
C GLU A 60 2.97 -4.44 8.37
N LYS A 61 2.26 -5.21 7.54
CA LYS A 61 2.76 -6.46 6.96
C LYS A 61 4.02 -6.25 6.13
N GLU A 62 4.04 -5.27 5.22
CA GLU A 62 5.25 -5.01 4.43
C GLU A 62 6.43 -4.60 5.32
N LYS A 63 6.17 -3.84 6.38
CA LYS A 63 7.18 -3.47 7.37
C LYS A 63 7.72 -4.71 8.08
N GLU A 64 6.84 -5.55 8.63
CA GLU A 64 7.19 -6.77 9.34
C GLU A 64 8.01 -7.72 8.44
N ILE A 65 7.63 -7.88 7.16
CA ILE A 65 8.39 -8.66 6.18
C ILE A 65 9.83 -8.13 6.11
N LYS A 66 10.00 -6.81 5.94
CA LYS A 66 11.35 -6.23 5.82
C LYS A 66 12.13 -6.33 7.12
N GLU A 67 11.50 -6.11 8.27
CA GLU A 67 12.16 -6.23 9.57
C GLU A 67 12.66 -7.65 9.82
N LEU A 68 11.83 -8.67 9.54
CA LEU A 68 12.24 -10.07 9.64
C LEU A 68 13.38 -10.41 8.66
N GLN A 69 13.32 -9.93 7.42
CA GLN A 69 14.40 -10.10 6.44
C GLN A 69 15.71 -9.42 6.88
N ILE A 70 15.64 -8.21 7.43
CA ILE A 70 16.80 -7.46 7.96
C ILE A 70 17.42 -8.17 9.16
N GLN A 71 16.58 -8.72 10.04
CA GLN A 71 17.01 -9.51 11.19
C GLN A 71 17.74 -10.78 10.74
N ALA A 72 17.17 -11.52 9.77
CA ALA A 72 17.79 -12.70 9.17
C ALA A 72 19.16 -12.39 8.54
N ILE A 73 19.29 -11.23 7.87
CA ILE A 73 20.58 -10.80 7.28
C ILE A 73 21.64 -10.53 8.35
N GLY A 74 21.24 -10.11 9.56
CA GLY A 74 22.14 -9.93 10.70
C GLY A 74 23.03 -8.69 10.60
N ASP A 75 24.31 -8.86 10.25
CA ASP A 75 25.34 -7.81 10.34
C ASP A 75 24.93 -6.55 9.55
N PRO A 76 24.90 -5.34 10.18
CA PRO A 76 24.63 -4.08 9.51
C PRO A 76 25.53 -3.76 8.31
N LYS A 77 26.73 -4.35 8.23
CA LYS A 77 27.68 -4.16 7.14
C LYS A 77 27.43 -5.08 5.95
N ASN A 78 26.60 -6.12 6.10
CA ASN A 78 26.27 -7.03 5.00
C ASN A 78 25.65 -6.26 3.84
N ILE A 79 26.09 -6.58 2.63
CA ILE A 79 25.62 -5.95 1.40
C ILE A 79 24.41 -6.74 0.90
N VAL A 80 23.29 -6.04 0.76
CA VAL A 80 21.99 -6.62 0.44
C VAL A 80 21.57 -6.17 -0.96
N PRO A 81 21.28 -7.11 -1.88
CA PRO A 81 20.70 -6.78 -3.16
C PRO A 81 19.23 -6.38 -2.99
N ILE A 82 18.85 -5.24 -3.57
CA ILE A 82 17.50 -4.70 -3.49
C ILE A 82 16.93 -4.41 -4.88
N THR A 83 15.61 -4.35 -4.97
CA THR A 83 14.86 -3.78 -6.08
C THR A 83 14.04 -2.61 -5.61
N PHE A 84 13.90 -1.59 -6.45
CA PHE A 84 12.95 -0.51 -6.23
C PHE A 84 12.20 -0.22 -7.52
N SER A 85 10.92 0.15 -7.43
CA SER A 85 10.14 0.59 -8.59
C SER A 85 9.34 1.86 -8.31
N GLY A 86 9.45 2.86 -9.18
CA GLY A 86 8.74 4.14 -9.06
C GLY A 86 8.83 4.94 -10.35
N SER A 87 8.37 6.18 -10.39
CA SER A 87 8.63 7.07 -11.53
C SER A 87 10.14 7.32 -11.70
N ASP A 88 10.59 7.83 -12.85
CA ASP A 88 12.02 8.15 -13.00
C ASP A 88 12.49 9.12 -11.89
N ARG A 89 11.66 10.12 -11.57
CA ARG A 89 11.89 11.05 -10.45
C ARG A 89 12.02 10.32 -9.12
N ASP A 90 11.06 9.48 -8.76
CA ASP A 90 11.09 8.75 -7.47
C ASP A 90 12.33 7.86 -7.37
N THR A 91 12.71 7.20 -8.47
CA THR A 91 13.92 6.37 -8.49
C THR A 91 15.19 7.19 -8.29
N ASN A 92 15.29 8.37 -8.90
CA ASN A 92 16.44 9.26 -8.72
C ASN A 92 16.50 9.81 -7.28
N ASP A 93 15.37 10.23 -6.72
CA ASP A 93 15.28 10.71 -5.34
C ASP A 93 15.66 9.61 -4.36
N PHE A 94 15.21 8.37 -4.61
CA PHE A 94 15.55 7.19 -3.83
C PHE A 94 17.06 6.89 -3.84
N ILE A 95 17.71 6.95 -5.01
CA ILE A 95 19.15 6.75 -5.17
C ILE A 95 19.92 7.80 -4.37
N ASN A 96 19.60 9.08 -4.60
CA ASN A 96 20.32 10.22 -4.04
C ASN A 96 20.23 10.28 -2.51
N THR A 97 19.09 9.86 -1.95
CA THR A 97 18.86 9.92 -0.51
C THR A 97 19.49 8.73 0.24
N ASN A 98 19.59 7.56 -0.39
CA ASN A 98 19.90 6.31 0.31
C ASN A 98 21.27 5.70 -0.05
N ASN A 99 22.11 6.39 -0.83
CA ASN A 99 23.44 5.93 -1.25
C ASN A 99 23.42 4.50 -1.84
N ILE A 100 22.48 4.25 -2.74
CA ILE A 100 22.32 2.94 -3.37
C ILE A 100 23.40 2.74 -4.44
N ASN A 101 24.12 1.63 -4.37
CA ASN A 101 25.04 1.26 -5.45
C ASN A 101 24.28 0.55 -6.58
N ILE A 102 24.09 1.25 -7.70
CA ILE A 102 23.22 0.83 -8.80
C ILE A 102 23.89 -0.27 -9.63
N THR A 103 23.15 -1.35 -9.88
CA THR A 103 23.57 -2.43 -10.79
C THR A 103 22.74 -2.47 -12.06
N TYR A 104 21.50 -1.95 -12.01
CA TYR A 104 20.59 -1.92 -13.14
C TYR A 104 19.54 -0.83 -12.95
N LYS A 105 19.27 -0.03 -13.97
CA LYS A 105 18.14 0.91 -14.00
C LYS A 105 17.53 0.87 -15.40
N LYS A 106 16.23 0.61 -15.51
CA LYS A 106 15.54 0.61 -16.80
C LYS A 106 14.08 1.09 -16.69
N PRO A 107 13.62 1.97 -17.58
CA PRO A 107 12.19 2.27 -17.71
C PRO A 107 11.43 1.03 -18.20
N LEU A 108 10.18 0.88 -17.78
CA LEU A 108 9.26 -0.17 -18.22
C LEU A 108 8.53 0.18 -19.53
N ASP A 109 8.93 1.27 -20.18
CA ASP A 109 8.44 1.64 -21.49
C ASP A 109 8.60 0.50 -22.48
N ASN A 110 7.57 0.32 -23.31
CA ASN A 110 7.63 -0.53 -24.48
C ASN A 110 7.33 0.31 -25.73
N SER A 111 7.54 -0.25 -26.92
CA SER A 111 7.36 0.45 -28.20
C SER A 111 5.94 0.98 -28.47
N SER A 112 4.96 0.62 -27.63
CA SER A 112 3.53 0.94 -27.80
C SER A 112 2.91 1.66 -26.60
N THR A 113 3.61 1.78 -25.47
CA THR A 113 3.07 2.36 -24.24
C THR A 113 4.16 3.08 -23.45
N ILE A 114 3.91 4.35 -23.16
CA ILE A 114 4.71 5.14 -22.22
C ILE A 114 4.16 4.83 -20.82
N ILE A 115 4.97 4.17 -20.00
CA ILE A 115 4.65 3.85 -18.62
C ILE A 115 5.71 4.57 -17.78
N ASP A 116 5.30 5.60 -17.04
CA ASP A 116 6.19 6.31 -16.10
C ASP A 116 6.51 5.43 -14.88
N LYS A 117 7.27 4.38 -15.13
CA LYS A 117 7.72 3.41 -14.13
C LYS A 117 9.09 2.90 -14.52
N THR A 118 10.03 3.05 -13.61
CA THR A 118 11.41 2.61 -13.72
C THR A 118 11.68 1.54 -12.68
N ILE A 119 12.33 0.45 -13.11
CA ILE A 119 12.85 -0.56 -12.19
C ILE A 119 14.33 -0.29 -11.95
N LEU A 120 14.68 -0.20 -10.67
CA LEU A 120 16.04 -0.08 -10.16
C LEU A 120 16.42 -1.40 -9.47
N LYS A 121 17.62 -1.90 -9.76
CA LYS A 121 18.32 -2.88 -8.92
C LYS A 121 19.62 -2.28 -8.45
N GLY A 122 19.96 -2.57 -7.20
CA GLY A 122 21.17 -2.06 -6.59
C GLY A 122 21.52 -2.86 -5.36
N THR A 123 22.54 -2.37 -4.66
CA THR A 123 22.98 -2.92 -3.39
C THR A 123 23.02 -1.82 -2.34
N ILE A 124 22.71 -2.19 -1.10
CA ILE A 124 22.72 -1.32 0.07
C ILE A 124 23.24 -2.11 1.27
N THR A 125 23.83 -1.44 2.27
CA THR A 125 24.18 -2.12 3.52
C THR A 125 22.93 -2.41 4.36
N ASN A 126 22.92 -3.53 5.10
CA ASN A 126 21.80 -3.90 5.95
C ASN A 126 21.46 -2.81 6.99
N GLY A 127 22.48 -2.11 7.49
CA GLY A 127 22.31 -0.97 8.42
C GLY A 127 21.61 0.23 7.77
N ALA A 128 21.92 0.55 6.52
CA ALA A 128 21.22 1.61 5.79
C ALA A 128 19.80 1.18 5.39
N LEU A 129 19.61 -0.09 5.03
CA LEU A 129 18.30 -0.68 4.78
C LEU A 129 17.39 -0.62 6.01
N LYS A 130 17.92 -0.93 7.20
CA LYS A 130 17.20 -0.79 8.47
C LYS A 130 16.77 0.65 8.73
N LYS A 131 17.64 1.62 8.49
CA LYS A 131 17.30 3.05 8.63
C LYS A 131 16.18 3.45 7.68
N LEU A 132 16.24 2.99 6.43
CA LEU A 132 15.24 3.26 5.41
C LEU A 132 13.85 2.73 5.84
N VAL A 133 13.75 1.47 6.23
CA VAL A 133 12.49 0.85 6.68
C VAL A 133 11.91 1.56 7.92
N ASN A 134 12.77 1.92 8.88
CA ASN A 134 12.35 2.63 10.08
C ASN A 134 11.86 4.06 9.78
N ASN A 135 12.57 4.79 8.92
CA ASN A 135 12.19 6.16 8.54
C ASN A 135 10.89 6.19 7.73
N SER A 136 10.71 5.23 6.82
CA SER A 136 9.49 5.06 6.05
C SER A 136 8.26 4.76 6.91
N SER A 137 8.47 4.18 8.10
CA SER A 137 7.38 3.80 9.02
C SER A 137 6.86 4.95 9.88
N ASN A 138 7.72 5.92 10.21
CA ASN A 138 7.38 7.00 11.15
C ASN A 138 6.79 8.24 10.47
N ASN A 139 6.87 8.34 9.15
CA ASN A 139 6.50 9.53 8.41
C ASN A 139 5.12 9.35 7.73
N THR A 140 4.20 10.27 7.99
CA THR A 140 2.83 10.26 7.42
C THR A 140 2.80 10.58 5.93
N GLU A 141 3.92 10.99 5.35
CA GLU A 141 4.04 11.33 3.94
C GLU A 141 3.78 10.14 3.02
N TYR A 142 2.99 10.38 1.98
CA TYR A 142 2.64 9.42 0.92
C TYR A 142 3.87 8.74 0.31
N PHE A 143 4.97 9.48 0.15
CA PHE A 143 6.23 8.98 -0.37
C PHE A 143 6.82 7.86 0.51
N SER A 144 6.79 8.02 1.84
CA SER A 144 7.33 7.05 2.80
C SER A 144 6.61 5.71 2.75
N LYS A 145 5.28 5.73 2.61
CA LYS A 145 4.45 4.54 2.39
C LYS A 145 4.73 3.87 1.05
N THR A 146 4.93 4.67 0.01
CA THR A 146 5.21 4.19 -1.34
C THR A 146 6.57 3.49 -1.39
N VAL A 147 7.57 4.04 -0.69
CA VAL A 147 8.92 3.44 -0.64
C VAL A 147 8.88 2.02 -0.08
N LEU A 148 8.12 1.78 0.98
CA LEU A 148 8.03 0.47 1.62
C LEU A 148 7.42 -0.59 0.67
N PHE A 149 6.33 -0.25 -0.02
CA PHE A 149 5.68 -1.16 -1.00
C PHE A 149 6.51 -1.35 -2.27
N SER A 150 7.27 -0.34 -2.68
CA SER A 150 8.08 -0.38 -3.89
C SER A 150 9.45 -1.01 -3.71
N LEU A 151 9.89 -1.23 -2.45
CA LEU A 151 11.18 -1.80 -2.11
C LEU A 151 11.08 -3.32 -1.92
N GLY A 152 11.87 -4.06 -2.70
CA GLY A 152 12.09 -5.49 -2.54
C GLY A 152 13.50 -5.79 -2.05
N ILE A 153 13.62 -6.74 -1.13
CA ILE A 153 14.91 -7.38 -0.80
C ILE A 153 15.01 -8.61 -1.68
N GLN A 154 16.07 -8.71 -2.48
CA GLN A 154 16.29 -9.85 -3.37
C GLN A 154 16.91 -11.02 -2.59
N SER A 155 16.83 -12.21 -3.19
CA SER A 155 17.53 -13.40 -2.70
C SER A 155 19.01 -13.10 -2.48
N ASN A 156 19.53 -13.51 -1.34
CA ASN A 156 20.90 -13.25 -0.93
C ASN A 156 21.43 -14.40 -0.06
N SER A 157 22.75 -14.46 0.13
CA SER A 157 23.41 -15.55 0.85
C SER A 157 23.13 -15.56 2.36
N HIS A 158 22.53 -14.50 2.91
CA HIS A 158 22.32 -14.37 4.34
C HIS A 158 20.96 -14.91 4.80
N ILE A 159 19.97 -15.02 3.90
CA ILE A 159 18.66 -15.58 4.23
C ILE A 159 18.57 -16.98 3.60
N THR A 160 18.53 -18.01 4.44
CA THR A 160 18.39 -19.39 3.97
C THR A 160 16.97 -19.66 3.47
N SER A 161 16.78 -20.75 2.72
CA SER A 161 15.44 -21.17 2.30
C SER A 161 14.53 -21.52 3.48
N GLU A 162 15.09 -22.13 4.53
CA GLU A 162 14.33 -22.49 5.74
C GLU A 162 13.91 -21.25 6.53
N GLU A 163 14.81 -20.28 6.66
CA GLU A 163 14.49 -18.99 7.29
C GLU A 163 13.48 -18.20 6.46
N SER A 164 13.58 -18.23 5.12
CA SER A 164 12.58 -17.63 4.24
C SER A 164 11.19 -18.24 4.42
N LEU A 165 11.11 -19.56 4.58
CA LEU A 165 9.85 -20.27 4.88
C LEU A 165 9.32 -19.89 6.26
N GLN A 166 10.19 -19.75 7.26
CA GLN A 166 9.79 -19.32 8.60
C GLN A 166 9.26 -17.88 8.59
N ILE A 167 9.91 -16.97 7.88
CA ILE A 167 9.44 -15.59 7.68
C ILE A 167 8.05 -15.60 7.04
N SER A 168 7.86 -16.39 5.96
CA SER A 168 6.55 -16.50 5.31
C SER A 168 5.45 -16.95 6.28
N LYS A 169 5.72 -18.00 7.07
CA LYS A 169 4.76 -18.50 8.09
C LYS A 169 4.45 -17.45 9.15
N ASN A 170 5.45 -16.74 9.65
CA ASN A 170 5.28 -15.68 10.64
C ASN A 170 4.38 -14.56 10.09
N ILE A 171 4.57 -14.19 8.82
CA ILE A 171 3.79 -13.14 8.16
C ILE A 171 2.35 -13.59 7.87
N ASP A 172 2.15 -14.84 7.46
CA ASP A 172 0.81 -15.40 7.28
C ASP A 172 0.04 -15.38 8.60
N GLN A 173 0.69 -15.75 9.71
CA GLN A 173 0.09 -15.69 11.04
C GLN A 173 -0.19 -14.25 11.48
N PHE A 174 0.75 -13.32 11.21
CA PHE A 174 0.58 -11.89 11.50
C PHE A 174 -0.67 -11.33 10.81
N ILE A 175 -0.81 -11.54 9.50
CA ILE A 175 -1.96 -11.06 8.74
C ILE A 175 -3.26 -11.71 9.20
N LYS A 176 -3.28 -13.03 9.41
CA LYS A 176 -4.47 -13.73 9.92
C LYS A 176 -4.95 -13.15 11.24
N ASN A 177 -4.02 -12.93 12.17
CA ASN A 177 -4.33 -12.33 13.46
C ASN A 177 -4.84 -10.89 13.33
N GLY A 178 -4.24 -10.09 12.43
CA GLY A 178 -4.70 -8.73 12.15
C GLY A 178 -6.11 -8.69 11.56
N ILE A 179 -6.40 -9.53 10.56
CA ILE A 179 -7.72 -9.63 9.94
C ILE A 179 -8.76 -10.08 10.98
N LYS A 180 -8.43 -11.08 11.81
CA LYS A 180 -9.30 -11.51 12.88
C LYS A 180 -9.64 -10.37 13.85
N LYS A 181 -8.66 -9.57 14.26
CA LYS A 181 -8.89 -8.38 15.10
C LYS A 181 -9.83 -7.37 14.45
N ILE A 182 -9.69 -7.13 13.14
CA ILE A 182 -10.59 -6.23 12.40
C ILE A 182 -12.03 -6.78 12.42
N ILE A 183 -12.19 -8.08 12.15
CA ILE A 183 -13.50 -8.77 12.20
C ILE A 183 -14.11 -8.69 13.60
N ASP A 184 -13.33 -8.98 14.63
CA ASP A 184 -13.79 -9.03 16.03
C ASP A 184 -14.23 -7.65 16.55
N ASN A 185 -13.67 -6.54 16.01
CA ASN A 185 -14.10 -5.18 16.34
C ASN A 185 -15.49 -4.83 15.75
N ASN A 186 -15.93 -5.54 14.71
CA ASN A 186 -17.24 -5.44 14.05
C ASN A 186 -17.62 -4.04 13.48
N ASP A 187 -16.72 -3.06 13.55
CA ASP A 187 -16.92 -1.72 13.01
C ASP A 187 -16.56 -1.68 11.51
N GLY A 188 -17.56 -1.51 10.65
CA GLY A 188 -17.40 -1.57 9.19
C GLY A 188 -17.24 -2.99 8.64
N VAL A 189 -17.65 -4.03 9.37
CA VAL A 189 -17.54 -5.43 8.93
C VAL A 189 -18.92 -5.99 8.60
N LYS A 190 -19.08 -6.53 7.38
CA LYS A 190 -20.32 -7.16 6.92
C LYS A 190 -20.06 -8.58 6.46
N LYS A 191 -20.95 -9.52 6.79
CA LYS A 191 -20.91 -10.86 6.17
C LYS A 191 -21.24 -10.76 4.69
N ALA A 192 -20.47 -11.44 3.86
CA ALA A 192 -20.61 -11.39 2.41
C ALA A 192 -20.44 -12.77 1.79
N GLU A 193 -20.85 -12.90 0.52
CA GLU A 193 -20.49 -14.06 -0.28
C GLU A 193 -18.99 -14.09 -0.57
N CYS A 194 -18.43 -15.29 -0.69
CA CYS A 194 -17.04 -15.50 -1.05
C CYS A 194 -16.80 -15.18 -2.52
N ARG A 195 -16.57 -13.90 -2.79
CA ARG A 195 -16.23 -13.38 -4.13
C ARG A 195 -14.75 -12.97 -4.23
N SER A 196 -14.01 -13.05 -3.13
CA SER A 196 -12.61 -12.64 -3.08
C SER A 196 -11.67 -13.62 -3.77
N LYS A 197 -10.65 -13.06 -4.43
CA LYS A 197 -9.42 -13.78 -4.81
C LYS A 197 -8.42 -13.88 -3.66
N ILE A 198 -8.60 -13.08 -2.60
CA ILE A 198 -7.73 -13.04 -1.44
C ILE A 198 -8.29 -14.01 -0.40
N VAL A 199 -7.60 -15.13 -0.23
CA VAL A 199 -7.99 -16.21 0.67
C VAL A 199 -6.90 -16.40 1.72
N TYR A 200 -7.31 -16.40 2.99
CA TYR A 200 -6.46 -16.72 4.13
C TYR A 200 -6.97 -18.04 4.73
N GLU A 201 -6.36 -19.16 4.32
CA GLU A 201 -6.72 -20.50 4.80
C GLU A 201 -5.93 -20.89 6.05
N GLY A 202 -6.55 -21.68 6.92
CA GLY A 202 -5.88 -22.33 8.06
C GLY A 202 -5.03 -23.49 7.57
N THR A 203 -3.77 -23.52 7.99
CA THR A 203 -2.95 -24.75 7.92
C THR A 203 -3.45 -25.77 8.92
#